data_AF-A0A498CD47-F1
#
_entry.id   AF-A0A498CD47-F1
#
_cell.length_a   1.000
_cell.length_b   1.000
_cell.length_c   1.000
_cell.angle_alpha   90.00
_cell.angle_beta   90.00
_cell.angle_gamma   90.00
#
_symmetry.space_group_name_H-M   'P 1'
#
loop_
_entity.id
_entity.type
_entity.pdbx_description
1 polymer ?
#
loop_
_entity_poly.entity_id
_entity_poly.type
_entity_poly.pdbx_seq_one_letter_code
_entity_poly.pdbx_strand_id
1 'polypeptide(L)'
;MVDLRVDTGAIRRSQATFGDIRDRLEAAVAGFDSVSGGTVAQEQLRQRLDELGSSWGVGIKKLGEFAEAAAGALSGIADAFDSVDDELALALEERPTSESAPGPHAQNGPAAV
;
A
#
# COMPACT_ATOMS: atom_id res chain seq x y z
N MET A 1 -0.60 -26.41 3.67
CA MET A 1 -0.36 -25.55 2.50
C MET A 1 -1.08 -24.24 2.79
N VAL A 2 -0.34 -23.17 3.12
CA VAL A 2 -0.95 -21.84 3.29
C VAL A 2 -1.21 -21.32 1.89
N ASP A 3 -2.49 -21.27 1.52
CA ASP A 3 -2.94 -20.53 0.35
C ASP A 3 -2.64 -19.05 0.63
N LEU A 4 -1.62 -18.51 -0.02
CA LEU A 4 -1.22 -17.11 0.08
C LEU A 4 -2.24 -16.29 -0.71
N ARG A 5 -3.44 -16.12 -0.15
CA ARG A 5 -4.34 -15.07 -0.59
C ARG A 5 -3.77 -13.75 -0.11
N VAL A 6 -3.26 -12.97 -1.04
CA VAL A 6 -2.86 -11.59 -0.78
C VAL A 6 -4.13 -10.76 -0.63
N ASP A 7 -4.41 -10.32 0.61
CA ASP A 7 -5.48 -9.35 0.86
C ASP A 7 -4.93 -7.95 0.51
N THR A 8 -5.04 -7.58 -0.76
CA THR A 8 -4.66 -6.25 -1.27
C THR A 8 -5.42 -5.14 -0.52
N GLY A 9 -6.63 -5.44 -0.01
CA GLY A 9 -7.38 -4.56 0.86
C GLY A 9 -6.70 -4.32 2.22
N ALA A 10 -6.14 -5.36 2.84
CA ALA A 10 -5.35 -5.22 4.06
C ALA A 10 -4.07 -4.41 3.84
N ILE A 11 -3.41 -4.59 2.69
CA ILE A 11 -2.22 -3.81 2.30
C ILE A 11 -2.58 -2.33 2.16
N ARG A 12 -3.65 -2.01 1.40
CA ARG A 12 -4.14 -0.62 1.24
C ARG A 12 -4.59 0.01 2.58
N ARG A 13 -5.27 -0.75 3.45
CA ARG A 13 -5.62 -0.27 4.81
C ARG A 13 -4.37 0.04 5.66
N SER A 14 -3.35 -0.81 5.56
CA SER A 14 -2.08 -0.61 6.28
C SER A 14 -1.35 0.64 5.76
N GLN A 15 -1.31 0.83 4.44
CA GLN A 15 -0.77 2.05 3.81
C GLN A 15 -1.49 3.31 4.32
N ALA A 16 -2.82 3.32 4.31
CA ALA A 16 -3.62 4.44 4.82
C ALA A 16 -3.31 4.73 6.30
N THR A 17 -3.17 3.67 7.11
CA THR A 17 -2.83 3.80 8.54
C THR A 17 -1.46 4.44 8.74
N PHE A 18 -0.45 4.06 7.96
CA PHE A 18 0.88 4.67 8.03
C PHE A 18 0.88 6.14 7.59
N GLY A 19 0.11 6.50 6.57
CA GLY A 19 -0.11 7.90 6.19
C GLY A 19 -0.75 8.70 7.32
N ASP A 20 -1.80 8.16 7.93
CA ASP A 20 -2.51 8.74 9.07
C ASP A 20 -1.59 8.96 10.29
N ILE A 21 -0.66 8.04 10.54
CA ILE A 21 0.35 8.15 11.60
C ILE A 21 1.32 9.30 11.29
N ARG A 22 1.82 9.38 10.05
CA ARG A 22 2.71 10.47 9.61
C ARG A 22 2.06 11.84 9.81
N ASP A 23 0.82 12.00 9.37
CA ASP A 23 0.13 13.29 9.41
C ASP A 23 -0.13 13.74 10.88
N ARG A 24 -0.49 12.80 11.76
CA ARG A 24 -0.63 13.08 13.21
C ARG A 24 0.69 13.48 13.85
N LEU A 25 1.77 12.83 13.46
CA LEU A 25 3.11 13.10 13.94
C LEU A 25 3.58 14.50 13.51
N GLU A 26 3.39 14.87 12.25
CA GLU A 26 3.70 16.20 11.74
C GLU A 26 2.89 17.30 12.46
N ALA A 27 1.59 17.08 12.66
CA ALA A 27 0.75 17.99 13.42
C ALA A 27 1.22 18.16 14.87
N ALA A 28 1.71 17.08 15.50
CA ALA A 28 2.22 17.12 16.86
C ALA A 28 3.51 17.97 16.96
N VAL A 29 4.42 17.86 15.98
CA VAL A 29 5.63 18.71 15.90
C VAL A 29 5.26 20.17 15.72
N ALA A 30 4.36 20.48 14.77
CA ALA A 30 3.91 21.85 14.52
C ALA A 30 3.24 22.47 15.76
N GLY A 31 2.46 21.67 16.49
CA GLY A 31 1.84 22.08 17.76
C GLY A 31 2.89 22.40 18.84
N PHE A 32 3.94 21.59 18.95
CA PHE A 32 5.00 21.82 19.92
C PHE A 32 5.85 23.06 19.59
N ASP A 33 6.21 23.26 18.32
CA ASP A 33 6.91 24.46 17.85
C ASP A 33 6.10 25.75 18.12
N SER A 34 4.77 25.66 18.10
CA SER A 34 3.89 26.80 18.42
C SER A 34 3.92 27.20 19.90
N VAL A 35 4.25 26.27 20.79
CA VAL A 35 4.44 26.51 22.23
C VAL A 35 5.91 26.88 22.46
N SER A 36 6.32 28.06 21.96
CA SER A 36 7.70 28.50 22.13
C SER A 36 8.03 28.78 23.60
N GLY A 37 9.27 28.46 24.01
CA GLY A 37 9.79 28.66 25.35
C GLY A 37 9.69 30.10 25.89
N GLY A 38 9.36 31.08 25.05
CA GLY A 38 9.03 32.46 25.45
C GLY A 38 7.84 32.57 26.43
N THR A 39 6.93 31.60 26.43
CA THR A 39 5.77 31.55 27.34
C THR A 39 6.16 31.23 28.79
N VAL A 40 7.37 30.73 29.00
CA VAL A 40 7.85 30.27 30.30
C VAL A 40 8.83 31.27 30.91
N ALA A 41 8.47 31.85 32.06
CA ALA A 41 9.28 32.85 32.74
C ALA A 41 10.56 32.29 33.39
N GLN A 42 10.62 30.97 33.59
CA GLN A 42 11.72 30.30 34.28
C GLN A 42 12.73 29.72 33.28
N GLU A 43 13.96 30.24 33.32
CA GLU A 43 15.00 29.97 32.33
C GLU A 43 15.37 28.48 32.20
N GLN A 44 15.49 27.77 33.33
CA GLN A 44 15.77 26.32 33.30
C GLN A 44 14.65 25.50 32.66
N LEU A 45 13.39 25.94 32.81
CA LEU A 45 12.26 25.23 32.22
C LEU A 45 12.19 25.51 30.71
N ARG A 46 12.48 26.75 30.30
CA ARG A 46 12.63 27.12 28.89
C ARG A 46 13.70 26.28 28.19
N GLN A 47 14.89 26.18 28.78
CA GLN A 47 15.99 25.41 28.20
C GLN A 47 15.66 23.92 28.04
N ARG A 48 14.99 23.31 29.03
CA ARG A 48 14.52 21.92 28.94
C ARG A 48 13.43 21.72 27.90
N LEU A 49 12.54 22.69 27.71
CA LEU A 49 11.49 22.63 26.69
C LEU A 49 12.07 22.74 25.28
N ASP A 50 13.07 23.61 25.08
CA ASP A 50 13.76 23.73 23.80
C ASP A 50 14.53 22.44 23.46
N GLU A 51 15.21 21.84 24.44
CA GLU A 51 15.94 20.60 24.26
C GLU A 51 15.01 19.40 24.02
N LEU A 52 13.86 19.37 24.71
CA LEU A 52 12.79 18.41 24.46
C LEU A 52 12.25 18.57 23.04
N GLY A 53 11.89 19.79 22.62
CA GLY A 53 11.36 20.08 21.29
C GLY A 53 12.32 19.68 20.18
N SER A 54 13.61 19.98 20.35
CA SER A 54 14.64 19.61 19.39
C SER A 54 14.79 18.09 19.27
N SER A 55 14.91 17.36 20.38
CA SER A 55 15.07 15.89 20.33
C SER A 55 13.80 15.18 19.84
N TRP A 56 12.64 15.67 20.27
CA TRP A 56 11.34 15.09 19.94
C TRP A 56 10.98 15.36 18.48
N GLY A 57 11.25 16.57 17.97
CA GLY A 57 11.11 16.90 16.56
C GLY A 57 11.98 16.02 15.65
N VAL A 58 13.22 15.71 16.05
CA VAL A 58 14.09 14.76 15.33
C VAL A 58 13.52 13.34 15.37
N GLY A 59 13.05 12.88 16.53
CA GLY A 59 12.45 11.55 16.68
C GLY A 59 11.19 11.38 15.84
N ILE A 60 10.34 12.39 15.81
CA ILE A 60 9.11 12.37 15.03
C ILE A 60 9.38 12.41 13.53
N LYS A 61 10.31 13.25 13.06
CA LYS A 61 10.67 13.26 11.62
C LYS A 61 11.10 11.89 11.14
N LYS A 62 11.97 11.20 11.89
CA LYS A 62 12.39 9.83 11.56
C LYS A 62 11.22 8.86 11.52
N LEU A 63 10.29 8.95 12.46
CA LEU A 63 9.11 8.09 12.48
C LEU A 63 8.19 8.36 11.28
N GLY A 64 8.06 9.62 10.85
CA GLY A 64 7.39 10.00 9.62
C GLY A 64 8.05 9.41 8.38
N GLU A 65 9.38 9.51 8.26
CA GLU A 65 10.15 8.90 7.16
C GLU A 65 9.97 7.38 7.09
N PHE A 66 9.99 6.68 8.23
CA PHE A 66 9.72 5.24 8.27
C PHE A 66 8.29 4.89 7.85
N ALA A 67 7.30 5.66 8.31
CA ALA A 67 5.91 5.45 7.93
C ALA A 67 5.70 5.68 6.43
N GLU A 68 6.32 6.70 5.85
CA GLU A 68 6.30 6.96 4.42
C GLU A 68 6.97 5.85 3.62
N ALA A 69 8.16 5.40 4.04
CA ALA A 69 8.85 4.29 3.39
C ALA A 69 8.03 2.99 3.43
N ALA A 70 7.40 2.70 4.57
CA ALA A 70 6.51 1.54 4.72
C ALA A 70 5.28 1.66 3.82
N ALA A 71 4.64 2.83 3.77
CA ALA A 71 3.51 3.09 2.89
C ALA A 71 3.88 2.94 1.40
N GLY A 72 5.04 3.46 1.00
CA GLY A 72 5.55 3.33 -0.37
C GLY A 72 5.84 1.88 -0.76
N ALA A 73 6.48 1.11 0.13
CA ALA A 73 6.74 -0.31 -0.11
C ALA A 73 5.44 -1.12 -0.24
N LEU A 74 4.45 -0.85 0.63
CA LEU A 74 3.13 -1.49 0.55
C LEU A 74 2.38 -1.12 -0.74
N SER A 75 2.49 0.14 -1.21
CA SER A 75 1.94 0.55 -2.49
C SER A 75 2.56 -0.24 -3.65
N GLY A 76 3.90 -0.32 -3.70
CA GLY A 76 4.58 -1.05 -4.77
C GLY A 76 4.23 -2.54 -4.80
N ILE A 77 4.01 -3.16 -3.63
CA ILE A 77 3.50 -4.53 -3.55
C ILE A 77 2.09 -4.62 -4.11
N ALA A 78 1.17 -3.73 -3.69
CA ALA A 78 -0.20 -3.71 -4.19
C ALA A 78 -0.25 -3.51 -5.72
N ASP A 79 0.50 -2.55 -6.25
CA ASP A 79 0.55 -2.25 -7.68
C ASP A 79 1.09 -3.44 -8.49
N ALA A 80 2.07 -4.17 -7.95
CA ALA A 80 2.59 -5.38 -8.59
C ALA A 80 1.55 -6.50 -8.65
N PHE A 81 0.75 -6.68 -7.59
CA PHE A 81 -0.33 -7.67 -7.59
C PHE A 81 -1.47 -7.27 -8.54
N ASP A 82 -1.89 -6.00 -8.54
CA ASP A 82 -2.90 -5.50 -9.45
C ASP A 82 -2.46 -5.69 -10.92
N SER A 83 -1.18 -5.43 -11.23
CA SER A 83 -0.61 -5.68 -12.57
C SER A 83 -0.63 -7.15 -12.99
N VAL A 84 -0.30 -8.07 -12.07
CA VAL A 84 -0.33 -9.51 -12.36
C VAL A 84 -1.76 -10.00 -12.57
N ASP A 85 -2.73 -9.47 -11.81
CA ASP A 85 -4.14 -9.80 -11.97
C ASP A 85 -4.68 -9.31 -13.33
N ASP A 86 -4.29 -8.11 -13.76
CA ASP A 86 -4.65 -7.56 -15.08
C ASP A 86 -4.05 -8.41 -16.22
N GLU A 87 -2.77 -8.77 -16.14
CA GLU A 87 -2.11 -9.65 -17.12
C GLU A 87 -2.79 -11.02 -17.20
N LEU A 88 -3.19 -11.58 -16.06
CA LEU A 88 -3.90 -12.85 -16.00
C LEU A 88 -5.30 -12.74 -16.62
N ALA A 89 -6.03 -11.67 -16.34
CA ALA A 89 -7.35 -11.42 -16.93
C ALA A 89 -7.25 -11.33 -18.47
N LEU A 90 -6.28 -10.57 -18.98
CA LEU A 90 -6.03 -10.46 -20.41
C LEU A 90 -5.68 -11.82 -21.03
N ALA A 91 -4.79 -12.60 -20.41
CA ALA A 91 -4.43 -13.94 -20.91
C ALA A 91 -5.62 -14.91 -20.93
N LEU A 92 -6.60 -14.75 -20.03
CA LEU A 92 -7.82 -15.55 -20.01
C LEU A 92 -8.83 -15.11 -21.07
N GLU A 93 -8.94 -13.80 -21.35
CA GLU A 93 -9.79 -13.26 -22.42
C GLU A 93 -9.23 -13.57 -23.81
N GLU A 94 -7.91 -13.49 -23.97
CA GLU A 94 -7.20 -13.80 -25.22
C GLU A 94 -7.19 -15.29 -25.55
N ARG A 95 -7.48 -16.18 -24.58
CA ARG A 95 -7.67 -17.60 -24.83
C ARG A 95 -9.09 -17.81 -25.39
N PRO A 96 -9.27 -17.87 -26.72
CA PRO A 96 -10.58 -18.20 -27.25
C PRO A 96 -10.86 -19.64 -26.83
N THR A 97 -12.13 -19.97 -26.67
CA THR A 97 -12.63 -21.33 -26.58
C THR A 97 -12.25 -22.12 -27.83
N SER A 98 -11.00 -22.59 -27.91
CA SER A 98 -10.52 -23.54 -28.93
C SER A 98 -11.14 -24.93 -28.73
N GLU A 99 -12.03 -25.09 -27.75
CA GLU A 99 -12.91 -26.26 -27.60
C GLU A 99 -14.30 -25.96 -28.19
N SER A 100 -14.34 -25.72 -29.50
CA SER A 100 -15.54 -25.87 -30.33
C SER A 100 -15.10 -26.20 -31.75
N ALA A 101 -14.44 -27.34 -31.92
CA ALA A 101 -14.36 -27.97 -33.22
C ALA A 101 -15.72 -28.64 -33.51
N PRO A 102 -16.43 -28.30 -34.60
CA PRO A 102 -17.63 -29.02 -34.99
C PRO A 102 -17.21 -30.43 -35.43
N GLY A 103 -17.80 -31.46 -34.82
CA GLY A 103 -17.60 -32.85 -35.23
C GLY A 103 -17.92 -33.01 -36.73
N PRO A 104 -17.14 -33.78 -37.49
CA PRO A 104 -17.39 -33.92 -38.91
C PRO A 104 -18.71 -34.67 -39.11
N HIS A 105 -19.66 -33.98 -39.75
CA HIS A 105 -20.92 -34.53 -40.23
C HIS A 105 -20.72 -35.79 -41.06
N ALA A 106 -21.56 -36.79 -40.78
CA ALA A 106 -21.75 -37.99 -41.56
C ALA A 106 -22.10 -37.69 -43.03
N GLN A 107 -21.35 -38.24 -43.97
CA GLN A 107 -21.82 -38.54 -45.33
C GLN A 107 -21.05 -39.75 -45.87
N ASN A 108 -21.73 -40.90 -46.02
CA ASN A 108 -21.75 -41.71 -47.25
C ASN A 108 -22.64 -42.95 -47.05
N GLY A 109 -23.83 -42.89 -47.64
CA GLY A 109 -24.69 -44.04 -47.94
C GLY A 109 -24.21 -44.81 -49.19
N PRO A 110 -24.97 -45.82 -49.65
CA PRO A 110 -24.49 -47.19 -49.81
C PRO A 110 -24.04 -47.56 -51.22
N ALA A 111 -23.25 -48.63 -51.35
CA ALA A 111 -23.08 -49.35 -52.60
C ALA A 111 -23.25 -50.86 -52.38
N ALA A 112 -24.37 -51.39 -52.90
CA ALA A 112 -24.48 -52.77 -53.40
C ALA A 112 -23.37 -53.02 -54.46
N VAL A 113 -22.81 -54.20 -54.67
CA VAL A 113 -23.38 -55.54 -54.91
C VAL A 113 -22.33 -56.58 -54.51
#